data_AF-A0A0C2UVM9-F1
#
_entry.id   AF-A0A0C2UVM9-F1
#
_cell.length_a   1.000
_cell.length_b   1.000
_cell.length_c   1.000
_cell.angle_alpha   90.00
_cell.angle_beta   90.00
_cell.angle_gamma   90.00
#
_symmetry.space_group_name_H-M   'P 1'
#
loop_
_entity.id
_entity.type
_entity.pdbx_description
1 polymer ?
#
loop_
_entity_poly.entity_id
_entity_poly.type
_entity_poly.pdbx_seq_one_letter_code
_entity_poly.pdbx_strand_id
1 'polypeptide(L)'
;MNLLDVLGDAAAIAANPIAGLAKVALDVAPDIAGLFGDDAEKAVNKLAGAVRSITGTDDPDKAREALSDPNLVYQLRNQAQAFAHEERMAQITGAITTLTSTLADRQDARSRDTEFIKAGRSNIRSNVLLITAGLGIVGGIGFMVFGHVDGNTAVGGCIISVVTLLAGKFGTAFDFEFGGSADSEQTRNLLAQAPPIGK
;
A
#
# COMPACT_ATOMS: atom_id res chain seq x y z
N MET A 1 17.32 -0.04 -8.79
CA MET A 1 18.47 -0.04 -9.73
C MET A 1 18.76 1.42 -9.98
N ASN A 2 19.93 1.94 -9.59
CA ASN A 2 20.15 3.39 -9.58
C ASN A 2 20.34 3.95 -11.00
N LEU A 3 19.92 5.20 -11.19
CA LEU A 3 20.05 5.91 -12.47
C LEU A 3 21.48 5.89 -13.02
N LEU A 4 22.46 5.97 -12.10
CA LEU A 4 23.89 5.94 -12.40
C LEU A 4 24.40 4.54 -12.76
N ASP A 5 23.77 3.46 -12.30
CA ASP A 5 24.13 2.09 -12.68
C ASP A 5 23.66 1.78 -14.12
N VAL A 6 22.43 2.21 -14.45
CA VAL A 6 21.86 2.04 -15.80
C VAL A 6 22.66 2.83 -16.85
N LEU A 7 23.19 3.99 -16.47
CA LEU A 7 23.95 4.90 -17.34
C LEU A 7 25.48 4.76 -17.15
N GLY A 8 25.93 3.81 -16.33
CA GLY A 8 27.33 3.46 -16.17
C GLY A 8 27.81 2.46 -17.22
N ASP A 9 26.90 1.66 -17.78
CA ASP A 9 27.24 0.63 -18.75
C ASP A 9 27.42 1.21 -20.16
N ALA A 10 28.68 1.42 -20.55
CA ALA A 10 29.06 1.96 -21.84
C ALA A 10 28.52 1.13 -23.02
N ALA A 11 28.29 -0.18 -22.83
CA ALA A 11 27.70 -1.05 -23.84
C ALA A 11 26.18 -0.79 -24.01
N ALA A 12 25.47 -0.53 -22.91
CA ALA A 12 24.04 -0.20 -22.94
C ALA A 12 23.77 1.19 -23.55
N ILE A 13 24.69 2.14 -23.36
CA ILE A 13 24.63 3.49 -23.94
C ILE A 13 24.91 3.47 -25.44
N ALA A 14 25.89 2.67 -25.89
CA ALA A 14 26.19 2.51 -27.31
C ALA A 14 25.08 1.75 -28.06
N ALA A 15 24.34 0.89 -27.38
CA ALA A 15 23.23 0.12 -27.96
C ALA A 15 21.87 0.83 -27.90
N ASN A 16 21.70 1.86 -27.05
CA ASN A 16 20.42 2.54 -26.87
C ASN A 16 20.56 4.09 -26.90
N PRO A 17 20.06 4.76 -27.96
CA PRO A 17 20.14 6.22 -28.08
C PRO A 17 19.43 6.94 -26.92
N ILE A 18 18.41 6.32 -26.31
CA ILE A 18 17.66 6.88 -25.17
C ILE A 18 18.56 6.96 -23.93
N ALA A 19 19.33 5.90 -23.65
CA ALA A 19 20.28 5.90 -22.54
C ALA A 19 21.42 6.91 -22.77
N GLY A 20 21.87 7.07 -24.03
CA GLY A 20 22.84 8.09 -24.41
C GLY A 20 22.36 9.51 -24.16
N LEU A 21 21.13 9.84 -24.57
CA LEU A 21 20.54 11.17 -24.36
C LEU A 21 20.31 11.47 -22.88
N ALA A 22 19.85 10.49 -22.10
CA ALA A 22 19.69 10.63 -20.66
C ALA A 22 21.03 10.87 -19.96
N LYS A 23 22.10 10.19 -20.38
CA LYS A 23 23.45 10.43 -19.87
C LYS A 23 23.93 11.86 -20.16
N VAL A 24 23.75 12.34 -21.38
CA VAL A 24 24.10 13.72 -21.75
C VAL A 24 23.35 14.74 -20.88
N ALA A 25 22.08 14.49 -20.57
CA ALA A 25 21.31 15.34 -19.66
C ALA A 25 21.95 15.41 -18.26
N LEU A 26 22.42 14.27 -17.74
CA LEU A 26 23.02 14.17 -16.40
C LEU A 26 24.46 14.70 -16.35
N ASP A 27 25.22 14.54 -17.43
CA ASP A 27 26.58 15.09 -17.55
C ASP A 27 26.53 16.63 -17.52
N VAL A 28 25.52 17.23 -18.14
CA VAL A 28 25.36 18.69 -18.24
C VAL A 28 24.63 19.27 -17.02
N ALA A 29 23.70 18.52 -16.42
CA ALA A 29 22.90 18.95 -15.28
C ALA A 29 22.77 17.82 -14.23
N PRO A 30 23.84 17.57 -13.44
CA PRO A 30 23.87 16.48 -12.47
C PRO A 30 22.88 16.68 -11.31
N ASP A 31 22.46 17.91 -11.07
CA ASP A 31 21.46 18.28 -10.06
C ASP A 31 20.09 17.65 -10.32
N ILE A 32 19.80 17.29 -11.57
CA ILE A 32 18.54 16.67 -11.98
C ILE A 32 18.45 15.20 -11.52
N ALA A 33 19.60 14.52 -11.30
CA ALA A 33 19.62 13.12 -10.86
C ALA A 33 18.84 12.91 -9.55
N GLY A 34 18.99 13.85 -8.61
CA GLY A 34 18.31 13.80 -7.31
C GLY A 34 16.80 14.04 -7.37
N LEU A 35 16.27 14.49 -8.51
CA LEU A 35 14.84 14.73 -8.68
C LEU A 35 14.04 13.46 -8.98
N PHE A 36 14.69 12.41 -9.48
CA PHE A 36 14.03 11.23 -10.04
C PHE A 36 14.09 9.96 -9.18
N GLY A 37 14.65 10.02 -7.97
CA GLY A 37 14.59 8.91 -7.00
C GLY A 37 15.11 7.57 -7.54
N ASP A 38 14.52 6.47 -7.07
CA ASP A 38 15.00 5.10 -7.34
C ASP A 38 14.50 4.50 -8.67
N ASP A 39 13.59 5.18 -9.38
CA ASP A 39 12.89 4.65 -10.57
C ASP A 39 13.64 5.02 -11.87
N ALA A 40 14.85 4.46 -12.00
CA ALA A 40 15.82 4.83 -13.02
C ALA A 40 15.33 4.70 -14.46
N GLU A 41 14.51 3.70 -14.76
CA GLU A 41 14.06 3.42 -16.13
C GLU A 41 13.08 4.49 -16.65
N LYS A 42 12.15 4.94 -15.80
CA LYS A 42 11.24 6.05 -16.14
C LYS A 42 12.00 7.36 -16.29
N ALA A 43 12.94 7.62 -15.40
CA ALA A 43 13.76 8.81 -15.40
C ALA A 43 14.62 8.91 -16.68
N VAL A 44 15.24 7.80 -17.11
CA VAL A 44 15.97 7.73 -18.38
C VAL A 44 15.07 8.07 -19.57
N ASN A 45 13.87 7.50 -19.63
CA ASN A 45 12.92 7.78 -20.72
C ASN A 45 12.46 9.25 -20.74
N LYS A 46 12.19 9.84 -19.56
CA LYS A 46 11.75 11.23 -19.44
C LYS A 46 12.86 12.23 -19.77
N LEU A 47 14.08 11.97 -19.30
CA LEU A 47 15.25 12.82 -19.60
C LEU A 47 15.61 12.75 -21.08
N ALA A 48 15.64 11.56 -21.67
CA ALA A 48 15.87 11.39 -23.10
C ALA A 48 14.78 12.10 -23.94
N GLY A 49 13.51 11.99 -23.54
CA GLY A 49 12.41 12.70 -24.18
C GLY A 49 12.54 14.23 -24.08
N ALA A 50 12.96 14.74 -22.92
CA ALA A 50 13.22 16.17 -22.71
C ALA A 50 14.35 16.66 -23.62
N VAL A 51 15.50 15.97 -23.63
CA VAL A 51 16.63 16.30 -24.50
C VAL A 51 16.22 16.26 -25.97
N ARG A 52 15.50 15.23 -26.42
CA ARG A 52 15.01 15.15 -27.80
C ARG A 52 14.07 16.31 -28.14
N SER A 53 13.20 16.70 -27.22
CA SER A 53 12.25 17.81 -27.44
C SER A 53 12.93 19.17 -27.57
N ILE A 54 14.06 19.36 -26.89
CA ILE A 54 14.82 20.62 -26.85
C ILE A 54 15.83 20.69 -27.99
N THR A 55 16.54 19.59 -28.25
CA THR A 55 17.64 19.53 -29.23
C THR A 55 17.20 19.08 -30.62
N GLY A 56 16.03 18.44 -30.74
CA GLY A 56 15.49 17.92 -32.00
C GLY A 56 16.27 16.75 -32.59
N THR A 57 17.24 16.19 -31.85
CA THR A 57 18.09 15.08 -32.31
C THR A 57 18.00 13.89 -31.37
N ASP A 58 18.11 12.70 -31.95
CA ASP A 58 18.22 11.42 -31.25
C ASP A 58 19.68 10.97 -31.04
N ASP A 59 20.61 11.73 -31.61
CA ASP A 59 22.05 11.47 -31.57
C ASP A 59 22.68 12.11 -30.32
N PRO A 60 23.24 11.31 -29.38
CA PRO A 60 23.77 11.81 -28.12
C PRO A 60 24.96 12.77 -28.29
N ASP A 61 25.77 12.61 -29.34
CA ASP A 61 26.93 13.50 -29.55
C ASP A 61 26.48 14.87 -30.06
N LYS A 62 25.51 14.90 -30.97
CA LYS A 62 24.88 16.15 -31.43
C LYS A 62 24.05 16.83 -30.34
N ALA A 63 23.40 16.05 -29.48
CA ALA A 63 22.67 16.56 -28.34
C ALA A 63 23.62 17.23 -27.32
N ARG A 64 24.82 16.68 -27.11
CA ARG A 64 25.85 17.27 -26.24
C ARG A 64 26.37 18.60 -26.79
N GLU A 65 26.57 18.68 -28.10
CA GLU A 65 26.96 19.93 -28.76
C GLU A 65 25.86 20.98 -28.66
N ALA A 66 24.60 20.62 -28.92
CA ALA A 66 23.46 21.53 -28.76
C ALA A 66 23.26 21.99 -27.30
N LEU A 67 23.42 21.09 -26.32
CA LEU A 67 23.30 21.42 -24.89
C LEU A 67 24.52 22.16 -24.32
N SER A 68 25.49 22.53 -25.16
CA SER A 68 26.55 23.47 -24.78
C SER A 68 26.03 24.90 -24.60
N ASP A 69 24.86 25.22 -25.18
CA ASP A 69 24.20 26.50 -25.01
C ASP A 69 23.53 26.60 -23.62
N PRO A 70 23.91 27.60 -22.78
CA PRO A 70 23.37 27.74 -21.42
C PRO A 70 21.84 27.84 -21.38
N ASN A 71 21.23 28.44 -22.41
CA ASN A 71 19.78 28.62 -22.48
C ASN A 71 19.03 27.29 -22.65
N LEU A 72 19.59 26.33 -23.40
CA LEU A 72 18.99 25.01 -23.59
C LEU A 72 19.14 24.16 -22.33
N VAL A 73 20.23 24.33 -21.57
CA VAL A 73 20.40 23.69 -20.25
C VAL A 73 19.35 24.18 -19.25
N TYR A 74 19.03 25.49 -19.24
CA TYR A 74 17.95 26.02 -18.41
C TYR A 74 16.58 25.43 -18.80
N GLN A 75 16.30 25.27 -20.09
CA GLN A 75 15.06 24.64 -20.55
C GLN A 75 14.99 23.17 -20.13
N LEU A 76 16.10 22.44 -20.23
CA LEU A 76 16.19 21.05 -19.78
C LEU A 76 15.93 20.92 -18.29
N ARG A 77 16.53 21.80 -17.48
CA ARG A 77 16.27 21.87 -16.02
C ARG A 77 14.82 22.14 -15.71
N ASN A 78 14.20 23.13 -16.36
CA ASN A 78 12.80 23.47 -16.14
C ASN A 78 11.86 22.31 -16.52
N GLN A 79 12.10 21.64 -17.65
CA GLN A 79 11.30 20.48 -18.04
C GLN A 79 11.47 19.32 -17.06
N ALA A 80 12.71 19.01 -16.67
CA ALA A 80 12.98 17.94 -15.73
C ALA A 80 12.35 18.20 -14.33
N GLN A 81 12.41 19.44 -13.85
CA GLN A 81 11.75 19.86 -12.62
C GLN A 81 10.22 19.77 -12.72
N ALA A 82 9.63 20.16 -13.86
CA ALA A 82 8.19 20.05 -14.09
C ALA A 82 7.73 18.58 -14.01
N PHE A 83 8.47 17.65 -14.65
CA PHE A 83 8.15 16.23 -14.59
C PHE A 83 8.26 15.66 -13.16
N ALA A 84 9.35 15.98 -12.45
CA ALA A 84 9.53 15.52 -11.08
C ALA A 84 8.46 16.10 -10.13
N HIS A 85 7.97 17.31 -10.40
CA HIS A 85 6.90 17.93 -9.63
C HIS A 85 5.54 17.28 -9.92
N GLU A 86 5.22 17.03 -11.18
CA GLU A 86 3.98 16.35 -11.61
C GLU A 86 3.88 14.96 -10.98
N GLU A 87 4.98 14.21 -10.96
CA GLU A 87 5.01 12.88 -10.36
C GLU A 87 4.78 12.92 -8.84
N ARG A 88 5.42 13.86 -8.12
CA ARG A 88 5.14 14.07 -6.70
C ARG A 88 3.69 14.44 -6.43
N MET A 89 3.08 15.27 -7.28
CA MET A 89 1.67 15.62 -7.15
C MET A 89 0.78 14.39 -7.39
N ALA A 90 1.07 13.58 -8.40
CA ALA A 90 0.31 12.36 -8.68
C ALA A 90 0.36 11.36 -7.51
N GLN A 91 1.54 11.18 -6.89
CA GLN A 91 1.69 10.34 -5.69
C GLN A 91 0.87 10.88 -4.52
N ILE A 92 0.92 12.18 -4.26
CA ILE A 92 0.13 12.83 -3.20
C ILE A 92 -1.37 12.68 -3.47
N THR A 93 -1.82 12.92 -4.70
CA THR A 93 -3.23 12.75 -5.06
C THR A 93 -3.69 11.31 -4.85
N GLY A 94 -2.89 10.32 -5.28
CA GLY A 94 -3.20 8.91 -5.04
C GLY A 94 -3.34 8.59 -3.56
N ALA A 95 -2.43 9.10 -2.72
CA ALA A 95 -2.49 8.93 -1.27
C ALA A 95 -3.73 9.61 -0.65
N ILE A 96 -4.10 10.80 -1.13
CA ILE A 96 -5.32 11.49 -0.68
C ILE A 96 -6.55 10.68 -1.08
N THR A 97 -6.62 10.16 -2.31
CA THR A 97 -7.75 9.36 -2.76
C THR A 97 -7.97 8.13 -1.89
N THR A 98 -6.92 7.37 -1.58
CA THR A 98 -7.02 6.19 -0.71
C THR A 98 -7.40 6.54 0.73
N LEU A 99 -6.88 7.65 1.27
CA LEU A 99 -7.29 8.15 2.58
C LEU A 99 -8.77 8.55 2.57
N THR A 100 -9.22 9.27 1.54
CA THR A 100 -10.62 9.72 1.43
C THR A 100 -11.59 8.55 1.27
N SER A 101 -11.26 7.51 0.50
CA SER A 101 -12.11 6.32 0.38
C SER A 101 -12.21 5.58 1.72
N THR A 102 -11.08 5.43 2.43
CA THR A 102 -11.06 4.78 3.74
C THR A 102 -11.86 5.57 4.79
N LEU A 103 -11.81 6.90 4.73
CA LEU A 103 -12.60 7.76 5.61
C LEU A 103 -14.09 7.72 5.25
N ALA A 104 -14.43 7.67 3.96
CA ALA A 104 -15.81 7.53 3.48
C ALA A 104 -16.42 6.20 3.93
N ASP A 105 -15.70 5.09 3.79
CA ASP A 105 -16.16 3.77 4.26
C ASP A 105 -16.43 3.76 5.78
N ARG A 106 -15.56 4.42 6.56
CA ARG A 106 -15.77 4.57 8.02
C ARG A 106 -16.96 5.47 8.35
N GLN A 107 -17.18 6.53 7.59
CA GLN A 107 -18.34 7.40 7.76
C GLN A 107 -19.64 6.65 7.41
N ASP A 108 -19.63 5.84 6.35
CA ASP A 108 -20.79 5.05 5.95
C ASP A 108 -21.09 3.90 6.94
N ALA A 109 -20.06 3.28 7.52
CA ALA A 109 -20.26 2.34 8.61
C ALA A 109 -20.94 2.99 9.83
N ARG A 110 -20.50 4.20 10.22
CA ARG A 110 -21.09 4.96 11.34
C ARG A 110 -22.49 5.47 11.01
N SER A 111 -22.75 5.91 9.77
CA SER A 111 -24.08 6.36 9.35
C SER A 111 -25.08 5.21 9.46
N ARG A 112 -24.71 4.03 8.96
CA ARG A 112 -25.49 2.79 9.08
C ARG A 112 -25.78 2.44 10.54
N ASP A 113 -24.78 2.48 11.42
CA ASP A 113 -24.99 2.21 12.85
C ASP A 113 -25.94 3.22 13.49
N THR A 114 -25.81 4.52 13.16
CA THR A 114 -26.74 5.53 13.67
C THR A 114 -28.16 5.34 13.12
N GLU A 115 -28.31 4.85 11.89
CA GLU A 115 -29.62 4.51 11.30
C GLU A 115 -30.24 3.27 11.95
N PHE A 116 -29.44 2.24 12.25
CA PHE A 116 -29.88 1.05 13.01
C PHE A 116 -30.35 1.42 14.42
N ILE A 117 -29.61 2.28 15.13
CA ILE A 117 -29.97 2.77 16.46
C ILE A 117 -31.22 3.65 16.40
N LYS A 118 -31.32 4.58 15.44
CA LYS A 118 -32.50 5.44 15.24
C LYS A 118 -33.75 4.66 14.83
N ALA A 119 -33.59 3.53 14.13
CA ALA A 119 -34.69 2.64 13.75
C ALA A 119 -35.20 1.75 14.89
N GLY A 120 -34.59 1.80 16.08
CA GLY A 120 -35.03 1.06 17.27
C GLY A 120 -35.02 -0.47 17.12
N ARG A 121 -34.33 -0.99 16.10
CA ARG A 121 -34.22 -2.44 15.85
C ARG A 121 -32.91 -2.94 16.44
N SER A 122 -32.99 -3.77 17.48
CA SER A 122 -31.84 -4.56 17.91
C SER A 122 -31.61 -5.75 16.96
N ASN A 123 -30.35 -6.13 16.77
CA ASN A 123 -29.97 -7.18 15.84
C ASN A 123 -30.24 -8.56 16.47
N ILE A 124 -31.53 -8.95 16.53
CA ILE A 124 -32.01 -10.21 17.14
C ILE A 124 -31.26 -11.43 16.56
N ARG A 125 -30.82 -11.36 15.30
CA ARG A 125 -30.06 -12.43 14.63
C ARG A 125 -28.70 -12.69 15.29
N SER A 126 -28.00 -11.64 15.72
CA SER A 126 -26.71 -11.77 16.40
C SER A 126 -26.88 -12.35 17.81
N ASN A 127 -27.92 -11.92 18.53
CA ASN A 127 -28.24 -12.45 19.86
C ASN A 127 -28.61 -13.95 19.82
N VAL A 128 -29.41 -14.37 18.83
CA VAL A 128 -29.78 -15.79 18.66
C VAL A 128 -28.56 -16.65 18.32
N LEU A 129 -27.64 -16.16 17.48
CA LEU A 129 -26.40 -16.86 17.15
C LEU A 129 -25.52 -17.02 18.39
N LEU A 130 -25.35 -15.96 19.18
CA LEU A 130 -24.51 -15.97 20.39
C LEU A 130 -25.06 -16.94 21.44
N ILE A 131 -26.38 -16.92 21.67
CA ILE A 131 -27.07 -17.83 22.61
C ILE A 131 -26.94 -19.28 22.14
N THR A 132 -27.13 -19.54 20.84
CA THR A 132 -27.06 -20.89 20.28
C THR A 132 -25.62 -21.44 20.31
N ALA A 133 -24.62 -20.61 20.00
CA ALA A 133 -23.21 -20.97 20.10
C ALA A 133 -22.80 -21.24 21.56
N GLY A 134 -23.22 -20.40 22.50
CA GLY A 134 -22.98 -20.60 23.92
C GLY A 134 -23.61 -21.89 24.46
N LEU A 135 -24.86 -22.17 24.10
CA LEU A 135 -25.54 -23.42 24.45
C LEU A 135 -24.86 -24.64 23.83
N GLY A 136 -24.37 -24.55 22.60
CA GLY A 136 -23.63 -25.62 21.94
C GLY A 136 -22.31 -25.96 22.64
N ILE A 137 -21.57 -24.95 23.11
CA ILE A 137 -20.33 -25.13 23.87
C ILE A 137 -20.62 -25.80 25.23
N VAL A 138 -21.57 -25.25 25.99
CA VAL A 138 -21.95 -25.81 27.30
C VAL A 138 -22.52 -27.22 27.15
N GLY A 139 -23.32 -27.48 26.10
CA GLY A 139 -23.87 -28.79 25.79
C GLY A 139 -22.80 -29.81 25.39
N GLY A 140 -21.83 -29.42 24.56
CA GLY A 140 -20.71 -30.29 24.18
C GLY A 140 -19.83 -30.67 25.37
N ILE A 141 -19.49 -29.69 26.22
CA ILE A 141 -18.73 -29.93 27.46
C ILE A 141 -19.54 -30.81 28.43
N GLY A 142 -20.83 -30.51 28.62
CA GLY A 142 -21.72 -31.30 29.47
C GLY A 142 -21.86 -32.74 28.99
N PHE A 143 -21.96 -32.97 27.68
CA PHE A 143 -22.04 -34.31 27.11
C PHE A 143 -20.74 -35.12 27.33
N MET A 144 -19.57 -34.48 27.27
CA MET A 144 -18.31 -35.15 27.62
C MET A 144 -18.23 -35.51 29.11
N VAL A 145 -18.60 -34.57 29.98
CA VAL A 145 -18.51 -34.74 31.44
C VAL A 145 -19.52 -35.76 31.95
N PHE A 146 -20.80 -35.64 31.58
CA PHE A 146 -21.85 -36.55 32.05
C PHE A 146 -21.88 -37.87 31.28
N GLY A 147 -21.50 -37.86 30.00
CA GLY A 147 -21.39 -39.07 29.17
C GLY A 147 -20.12 -39.88 29.42
N HIS A 148 -19.20 -39.41 30.28
CA HIS A 148 -17.88 -40.01 30.50
C HIS A 148 -17.12 -40.29 29.20
N VAL A 149 -17.27 -39.39 28.22
CA VAL A 149 -16.63 -39.53 26.91
C VAL A 149 -15.22 -38.97 27.00
N ASP A 150 -14.23 -39.85 26.92
CA ASP A 150 -12.83 -39.46 26.94
C ASP A 150 -12.45 -38.73 25.64
N GLY A 151 -11.68 -37.65 25.77
CA GLY A 151 -11.27 -36.78 24.66
C GLY A 151 -10.37 -37.48 23.65
N ASN A 152 -9.78 -38.62 24.02
CA ASN A 152 -8.95 -39.43 23.14
C ASN A 152 -9.74 -40.43 22.28
N THR A 153 -11.07 -40.46 22.41
CA THR A 153 -11.96 -41.27 21.55
C THR A 153 -12.35 -40.50 20.29
N ALA A 154 -12.70 -41.21 19.21
CA ALA A 154 -13.16 -40.56 17.97
C ALA A 154 -14.39 -39.66 18.20
N VAL A 155 -15.28 -40.06 19.11
CA VAL A 155 -16.45 -39.27 19.52
C VAL A 155 -16.02 -38.03 20.30
N GLY A 156 -15.08 -38.18 21.24
CA GLY A 156 -14.55 -37.08 22.02
C GLY A 156 -13.79 -36.05 21.19
N GLY A 157 -12.95 -36.48 20.24
CA GLY A 157 -12.25 -35.61 19.31
C GLY A 157 -13.19 -34.84 18.38
N CYS A 158 -14.29 -35.45 17.95
CA CYS A 158 -15.33 -34.77 17.17
C CYS A 158 -16.01 -33.66 17.99
N ILE A 159 -16.39 -33.95 19.24
CA ILE A 159 -17.01 -32.97 20.14
C ILE A 159 -16.06 -31.80 20.43
N ILE A 160 -14.79 -32.08 20.75
CA ILE A 160 -13.78 -31.05 20.98
C ILE A 160 -13.64 -30.16 19.73
N SER A 161 -13.55 -30.75 18.53
CA SER A 161 -13.41 -29.97 17.29
C SER A 161 -14.59 -29.03 17.04
N VAL A 162 -15.82 -29.50 17.30
CA VAL A 162 -17.03 -28.67 17.17
C VAL A 162 -17.07 -27.57 18.23
N VAL A 163 -16.73 -27.90 19.48
CA VAL A 163 -16.69 -26.92 20.58
C VAL A 163 -15.63 -25.85 20.32
N THR A 164 -14.44 -26.21 19.83
CA THR A 164 -13.37 -25.26 19.48
C THR A 164 -13.79 -24.35 18.33
N LEU A 165 -14.45 -24.88 17.30
CA LEU A 165 -14.97 -24.07 16.19
C LEU A 165 -16.03 -23.08 16.67
N LEU A 166 -16.95 -23.51 17.53
CA LEU A 166 -17.97 -22.63 18.12
C LEU A 166 -17.34 -21.57 19.05
N ALA A 167 -16.33 -21.93 19.84
CA ALA A 167 -15.61 -21.00 20.70
C ALA A 167 -14.88 -19.92 19.89
N GLY A 168 -14.28 -20.28 18.75
CA GLY A 168 -13.66 -19.31 17.84
C GLY A 168 -14.67 -18.30 17.29
N LYS A 169 -15.87 -18.76 16.89
CA LYS A 169 -16.94 -17.87 16.41
C LYS A 169 -17.52 -17.00 17.52
N PHE A 170 -17.61 -17.53 18.74
CA PHE A 170 -18.02 -16.76 19.92
C PHE A 170 -17.01 -15.66 20.24
N GLY A 171 -15.70 -15.95 20.17
CA GLY A 171 -14.63 -14.97 20.35
C GLY A 171 -14.72 -13.83 19.34
N THR A 172 -14.91 -14.13 18.05
CA THR A 172 -15.07 -13.10 17.01
C THR A 172 -16.32 -12.23 17.24
N ALA A 173 -17.43 -12.81 17.70
CA ALA A 173 -18.64 -12.05 18.01
C ALA A 173 -18.48 -11.18 19.27
N PHE A 174 -17.74 -11.67 20.27
CA PHE A 174 -17.41 -10.92 21.47
C PHE A 174 -16.45 -9.76 21.16
N ASP A 175 -15.44 -9.99 20.32
CA ASP A 175 -14.51 -8.95 19.87
C ASP A 175 -15.21 -7.83 19.08
N PHE A 176 -16.27 -8.19 18.34
CA PHE A 176 -17.12 -7.24 17.62
C PHE A 176 -17.97 -6.38 18.59
N GLU A 177 -18.60 -6.99 19.60
CA GLU A 177 -19.49 -6.30 20.54
C GLU A 177 -18.73 -5.47 21.60
N PHE A 178 -17.54 -5.94 22.01
CA PHE A 178 -16.71 -5.27 23.02
C PHE A 178 -15.52 -4.51 22.44
N GLY A 179 -15.38 -4.47 21.11
CA GLY A 179 -14.54 -3.52 20.37
C GLY A 179 -13.03 -3.62 20.62
N GLY A 180 -12.51 -4.75 21.12
CA GLY A 180 -11.16 -4.83 21.66
C GLY A 180 -10.00 -4.93 20.66
N SER A 181 -10.21 -5.50 19.47
CA SER A 181 -9.09 -6.01 18.65
C SER A 181 -8.87 -5.31 17.31
N ALA A 182 -9.92 -4.83 16.62
CA ALA A 182 -9.76 -4.25 15.28
C ALA A 182 -9.01 -2.89 15.28
N ASP A 183 -9.27 -2.04 16.27
CA ASP A 183 -8.65 -0.71 16.36
C ASP A 183 -7.20 -0.80 16.88
N SER A 184 -6.90 -1.80 17.71
CA SER A 184 -5.56 -2.02 18.27
C SER A 184 -4.59 -2.68 17.28
N GLU A 185 -5.08 -3.57 16.40
CA GLU A 185 -4.30 -4.14 15.31
C GLU A 185 -3.99 -3.10 14.22
N GLN A 186 -4.98 -2.25 13.88
CA GLN A 186 -4.77 -1.14 12.96
C GLN A 186 -3.83 -0.09 13.53
N THR A 187 -3.93 0.23 14.82
CA THR A 187 -2.99 1.13 15.51
C THR A 187 -1.58 0.54 15.58
N ARG A 188 -1.42 -0.77 15.81
CA ARG A 188 -0.10 -1.44 15.75
C ARG A 188 0.50 -1.39 14.35
N ASN A 189 -0.30 -1.62 13.32
CA ASN A 189 0.18 -1.55 11.93
C ASN A 189 0.56 -0.12 11.54
N LEU A 190 -0.20 0.89 11.97
CA LEU A 190 0.13 2.30 11.74
C LEU A 190 1.37 2.73 12.52
N LEU A 191 1.54 2.28 13.76
CA LEU A 191 2.74 2.55 14.56
C LEU A 191 3.98 1.81 14.04
N ALA A 192 3.82 0.62 13.46
CA ALA A 192 4.90 -0.13 12.82
C ALA A 192 5.36 0.50 11.49
N GLN A 193 4.48 1.24 10.80
CA GLN A 193 4.77 1.96 9.57
C GLN A 193 5.23 3.40 9.81
N ALA A 194 5.09 3.93 11.04
CA ALA A 194 5.57 5.26 11.39
C ALA A 194 7.11 5.27 11.52
N PRO A 195 7.83 6.22 10.89
CA PRO A 195 9.26 6.39 11.10
C PRO A 195 9.56 6.62 12.60
N PRO A 196 10.65 6.05 13.16
CA PRO A 196 10.99 6.30 14.55
C PRO A 196 11.17 7.80 14.76
N ILE A 197 10.36 8.36 15.66
CA ILE A 197 10.53 9.74 16.12
C ILE A 197 11.86 9.75 16.89
N GLY A 198 12.90 10.22 16.20
CA GLY A 198 14.24 10.36 16.74
C GLY A 198 14.22 11.21 18.01
N LYS A 199 15.02 10.79 18.99
CA LYS A 199 15.49 11.70 20.03
C LYS A 199 16.58 12.59 19.47
#